data_AF-A0A7C9IHJ0-F1
#
_entry.id   AF-A0A7C9IHJ0-F1
#
_cell.length_a   1.000
_cell.length_b   1.000
_cell.length_c   1.000
_cell.angle_alpha   90.00
_cell.angle_beta   90.00
_cell.angle_gamma   90.00
#
_symmetry.space_group_name_H-M   'P 1'
#
loop_
_entity.id
_entity.type
_entity.pdbx_description
1 polymer ?
#
loop_
_entity_poly.entity_id
_entity_poly.type
_entity_poly.pdbx_seq_one_letter_code
_entity_poly.pdbx_strand_id
1 'polypeptide(L)'
;MKRYFPEEAALWRERMGDLVLERRKGIYNTTAPLAVGADIRSRNAPYLANAPDALLVEVLEQQHALLALYSADREACGRLALEGPAGLSAVERRKMAPVVNETTVLYQAMHAGKTNPVSRGPSTDLDWEAFFQDMRAAGFSDADIELMIAPDPANPRYCDTILGFLKTLTVMEFDGADRIRAEMAVAMLGS
;
A
#
# COMPACT_ATOMS: atom_id res chain seq x y z
N MET A 1 3.82 14.99 -1.25
CA MET A 1 5.01 15.17 -0.40
C MET A 1 5.30 16.64 -0.04
N LYS A 2 5.74 17.52 -0.95
CA LYS A 2 6.16 18.92 -0.64
C LYS A 2 5.22 19.71 0.29
N ARG A 3 3.90 19.55 0.13
CA ARG A 3 2.88 20.21 0.95
C ARG A 3 2.82 19.71 2.40
N TYR A 4 3.08 18.42 2.62
CA TYR A 4 2.81 17.71 3.87
C TYR A 4 4.09 17.39 4.66
N PHE A 5 5.19 17.20 3.94
CA PHE A 5 6.50 16.78 4.44
C PHE A 5 7.59 17.55 3.66
N PRO A 6 7.78 18.86 3.95
CA PRO A 6 8.66 19.73 3.16
C PRO A 6 10.15 19.38 3.32
N GLU A 7 10.57 18.91 4.49
CA GLU A 7 11.94 18.49 4.77
C GLU A 7 12.26 17.20 4.01
N GLU A 8 11.38 16.21 4.05
CA GLU A 8 11.51 14.97 3.29
C GLU A 8 11.45 15.23 1.78
N ALA A 9 10.68 16.21 1.34
CA ALA A 9 10.69 16.64 -0.06
C ALA A 9 12.00 17.35 -0.47
N ALA A 10 12.72 17.97 0.46
CA ALA A 10 14.06 18.47 0.21
C ALA A 10 15.07 17.31 0.11
N LEU A 11 15.04 16.38 1.07
CA LEU A 11 15.88 15.17 1.08
C LEU A 11 15.69 14.32 -0.18
N TRP A 12 14.44 14.11 -0.61
CA TRP A 12 14.15 13.38 -1.85
C TRP A 12 14.80 14.04 -3.06
N ARG A 13 14.67 15.38 -3.19
CA ARG A 13 15.26 16.12 -4.32
C ARG A 13 16.78 16.06 -4.32
N GLU A 14 17.40 16.17 -3.15
CA GLU A 14 18.84 16.02 -2.98
C GLU A 14 19.31 14.63 -3.43
N ARG A 15 18.72 13.55 -2.87
CA ARG A 15 19.09 12.18 -3.23
C ARG A 15 18.83 11.86 -4.70
N MET A 16 17.73 12.35 -5.26
CA MET A 16 17.48 12.19 -6.71
C MET A 16 18.50 12.94 -7.56
N GLY A 17 19.02 14.08 -7.08
CA GLY A 17 20.13 14.80 -7.70
C GLY A 17 21.41 13.96 -7.72
N ASP A 18 21.76 13.32 -6.61
CA ASP A 18 22.92 12.42 -6.52
C ASP A 18 22.80 11.24 -7.48
N LEU A 19 21.62 10.63 -7.56
CA LEU A 19 21.32 9.54 -8.49
C LEU A 19 21.46 9.96 -9.98
N VAL A 20 21.10 11.20 -10.32
CA VAL A 20 21.33 11.74 -11.67
C VAL A 20 22.83 11.87 -11.95
N LEU A 21 23.63 12.29 -10.98
CA LEU A 21 25.10 12.37 -11.10
C LEU A 21 25.73 10.97 -11.23
N GLU A 22 25.27 9.99 -10.47
CA GLU A 22 25.69 8.59 -10.59
C GLU A 22 25.39 8.01 -11.98
N ARG A 23 24.22 8.35 -12.54
CA ARG A 23 23.85 7.94 -13.91
C ARG A 23 24.79 8.50 -14.95
N ARG A 24 25.24 9.75 -14.80
CA ARG A 24 26.27 10.34 -15.68
C ARG A 24 27.62 9.66 -15.55
N LYS A 25 27.94 9.10 -14.37
CA LYS A 25 29.17 8.36 -14.09
C LYS A 25 29.10 6.88 -14.49
N GLY A 26 27.95 6.39 -14.97
CA GLY A 26 27.78 4.99 -15.40
C GLY A 26 27.64 3.97 -14.26
N ILE A 27 27.41 4.42 -13.01
CA ILE A 27 27.32 3.56 -11.81
C ILE A 27 25.89 3.47 -11.25
N TYR A 28 24.90 3.89 -12.03
CA TYR A 28 23.53 4.05 -11.56
C TYR A 28 22.78 2.73 -11.39
N ASN A 29 22.28 2.53 -10.17
CA ASN A 29 21.33 1.47 -9.89
C ASN A 29 19.90 1.92 -10.23
N THR A 30 19.25 1.19 -11.14
CA THR A 30 17.89 1.52 -11.62
C THR A 30 16.80 1.40 -10.56
N THR A 31 17.05 0.72 -9.43
CA THR A 31 16.10 0.61 -8.31
C THR A 31 16.30 1.69 -7.24
N ALA A 32 17.40 2.45 -7.29
CA ALA A 32 17.74 3.42 -6.25
C ALA A 32 16.67 4.51 -6.00
N PRO A 33 15.98 5.07 -7.02
CA PRO A 33 14.88 6.00 -6.78
C PRO A 33 13.72 5.41 -5.95
N LEU A 34 13.43 4.12 -6.14
CA LEU A 34 12.37 3.41 -5.41
C LEU A 34 12.75 3.28 -3.93
N ALA A 35 14.02 2.97 -3.65
CA ALA A 35 14.55 2.86 -2.29
C ALA A 35 14.49 4.20 -1.53
N VAL A 36 14.78 5.33 -2.19
CA VAL A 36 14.64 6.66 -1.57
C VAL A 36 13.19 6.94 -1.18
N GLY A 37 12.23 6.62 -2.06
CA GLY A 37 10.81 6.77 -1.76
C GLY A 37 10.35 5.85 -0.63
N ALA A 38 10.84 4.62 -0.58
CA ALA A 38 10.52 3.66 0.48
C ALA A 38 11.03 4.13 1.86
N ASP A 39 12.27 4.62 1.95
CA ASP A 39 12.86 5.18 3.18
C ASP A 39 12.04 6.36 3.73
N ILE A 40 11.55 7.25 2.87
CA ILE A 40 10.71 8.37 3.30
C ILE A 40 9.35 7.90 3.81
N ARG A 41 8.73 6.91 3.14
CA ARG A 41 7.46 6.34 3.58
C ARG A 41 7.61 5.62 4.91
N SER A 42 8.64 4.78 5.08
CA SER A 42 8.83 4.00 6.31
C SER A 42 9.03 4.87 7.54
N ARG A 43 9.76 5.99 7.42
CA ARG A 43 9.93 6.98 8.51
C ARG A 43 8.63 7.61 8.99
N ASN A 44 7.64 7.71 8.10
CA ASN A 44 6.36 8.37 8.37
C ASN A 44 5.20 7.38 8.53
N ALA A 45 5.41 6.10 8.21
CA ALA A 45 4.42 5.04 8.31
C ALA A 45 3.77 4.92 9.70
N PRO A 46 4.47 5.11 10.84
CA PRO A 46 3.83 5.07 12.16
C PRO A 46 2.70 6.10 12.34
N TYR A 47 2.72 7.22 11.60
CA TYR A 47 1.64 8.20 11.68
C TYR A 47 0.38 7.76 10.94
N LEU A 48 0.49 6.82 9.99
CA LEU A 48 -0.65 6.36 9.20
C LEU A 48 -1.70 5.65 10.06
N ALA A 49 -1.30 4.89 11.08
CA ALA A 49 -2.21 4.23 12.03
C ALA A 49 -3.22 5.21 12.68
N ASN A 50 -2.81 6.47 12.85
CA ASN A 50 -3.58 7.51 13.50
C ASN A 50 -4.31 8.42 12.51
N ALA A 51 -4.27 8.14 11.20
CA ALA A 51 -4.96 8.96 10.21
C ALA A 51 -6.49 8.84 10.33
N PRO A 52 -7.27 9.87 9.98
CA PRO A 52 -8.72 9.79 9.85
C PRO A 52 -9.15 8.62 8.95
N ASP A 53 -10.24 7.93 9.30
CA ASP A 53 -10.65 6.70 8.61
C ASP A 53 -10.92 6.90 7.12
N ALA A 54 -11.55 8.02 6.75
CA ALA A 54 -11.76 8.38 5.34
C ALA A 54 -10.45 8.43 4.53
N LEU A 55 -9.35 8.92 5.12
CA LEU A 55 -8.05 8.94 4.44
C LEU A 55 -7.40 7.55 4.39
N LEU A 56 -7.69 6.67 5.35
CA LEU A 56 -7.27 5.27 5.29
C LEU A 56 -7.99 4.53 4.16
N VAL A 57 -9.29 4.76 4.00
CA VAL A 57 -10.07 4.25 2.86
C VAL A 57 -9.45 4.71 1.54
N GLU A 58 -9.19 6.01 1.36
CA GLU A 58 -8.56 6.51 0.12
C GLU A 58 -7.18 5.87 -0.14
N VAL A 59 -6.36 5.62 0.89
CA VAL A 59 -5.08 4.92 0.72
C VAL A 59 -5.28 3.48 0.25
N LEU A 60 -6.24 2.75 0.82
CA LEU A 60 -6.53 1.37 0.46
C LEU A 60 -7.15 1.27 -0.95
N GLU A 61 -7.99 2.24 -1.34
CA GLU A 61 -8.52 2.35 -2.70
C GLU A 61 -7.42 2.58 -3.73
N GLN A 62 -6.42 3.40 -3.41
CA GLN A 62 -5.26 3.60 -4.28
C GLN A 62 -4.42 2.33 -4.43
N GLN A 63 -4.21 1.59 -3.34
CA GLN A 63 -3.52 0.31 -3.41
C GLN A 63 -4.31 -0.68 -4.28
N HIS A 64 -5.63 -0.72 -4.12
CA HIS A 64 -6.51 -1.52 -4.98
C HIS A 64 -6.39 -1.11 -6.45
N ALA A 65 -6.47 0.18 -6.76
CA ALA A 65 -6.35 0.70 -8.12
C ALA A 65 -4.99 0.36 -8.75
N LEU A 66 -3.91 0.43 -7.97
CA LEU A 66 -2.57 0.05 -8.41
C LEU A 66 -2.49 -1.44 -8.76
N LEU A 67 -3.00 -2.34 -7.90
CA LEU A 67 -3.02 -3.78 -8.19
C LEU A 67 -3.93 -4.11 -9.37
N ALA A 68 -5.07 -3.41 -9.49
CA ALA A 68 -6.03 -3.64 -10.56
C ALA A 68 -5.46 -3.38 -11.97
N LEU A 69 -4.43 -2.54 -12.10
CA LEU A 69 -3.69 -2.38 -13.37
C LEU A 69 -3.08 -3.69 -13.89
N TYR A 70 -2.83 -4.65 -13.00
CA TYR A 70 -2.22 -5.93 -13.30
C TYR A 70 -3.22 -7.08 -13.21
N SER A 71 -4.53 -6.82 -13.03
CA SER A 71 -5.57 -7.86 -12.95
C SER A 71 -5.58 -8.85 -14.13
N ALA A 72 -5.19 -8.41 -15.33
CA ALA A 72 -5.07 -9.27 -16.52
C ALA A 72 -3.79 -10.14 -16.51
N ASP A 73 -2.80 -9.78 -15.69
CA ASP A 73 -1.52 -10.47 -15.51
C ASP A 73 -1.37 -10.88 -14.05
N ARG A 74 -2.02 -12.00 -13.69
CA ARG A 74 -2.20 -12.44 -12.31
C ARG A 74 -0.90 -12.65 -11.56
N GLU A 75 0.14 -13.12 -12.25
CA GLU A 75 1.45 -13.34 -11.66
C GLU A 75 2.12 -12.01 -11.32
N ALA A 76 2.08 -11.03 -12.23
CA ALA A 76 2.59 -9.68 -11.97
C ALA A 76 1.82 -8.98 -10.84
N CYS A 77 0.50 -9.13 -10.81
CA CYS A 77 -0.35 -8.64 -9.72
C CYS A 77 0.02 -9.26 -8.37
N GLY A 78 0.20 -10.59 -8.31
CA GLY A 78 0.61 -11.30 -7.10
C GLY A 78 1.98 -10.86 -6.60
N ARG A 79 2.97 -10.75 -7.49
CA ARG A 79 4.30 -10.22 -7.14
C ARG A 79 4.22 -8.77 -6.67
N LEU A 80 3.44 -7.93 -7.32
CA LEU A 80 3.25 -6.54 -6.91
C LEU A 80 2.58 -6.43 -5.53
N ALA A 81 1.62 -7.30 -5.23
CA ALA A 81 0.95 -7.33 -3.93
C ALA A 81 1.89 -7.76 -2.80
N LEU A 82 2.76 -8.75 -3.05
CA LEU A 82 3.64 -9.32 -2.02
C LEU A 82 4.98 -8.59 -1.88
N GLU A 83 5.63 -8.26 -3.01
CA GLU A 83 7.00 -7.73 -3.07
C GLU A 83 7.02 -6.23 -3.45
N GLY A 84 5.84 -5.62 -3.58
CA GLY A 84 5.71 -4.26 -4.06
C GLY A 84 6.29 -4.06 -5.47
N PRO A 85 6.63 -2.80 -5.84
CA PRO A 85 7.17 -2.50 -7.17
C PRO A 85 8.52 -3.17 -7.48
N ALA A 86 9.21 -3.71 -6.46
CA ALA A 86 10.47 -4.41 -6.62
C ALA A 86 10.31 -5.77 -7.29
N GLY A 87 9.19 -6.47 -7.06
CA GLY A 87 8.85 -7.76 -7.69
C GLY A 87 8.43 -7.68 -9.16
N LEU A 88 8.43 -6.48 -9.75
CA LEU A 88 8.13 -6.26 -11.15
C LEU A 88 9.41 -6.08 -11.99
N SER A 89 9.35 -6.46 -13.26
CA SER A 89 10.35 -6.07 -14.25
C SER A 89 10.31 -4.58 -14.56
N ALA A 90 11.36 -4.06 -15.20
CA ALA A 90 11.42 -2.67 -15.61
C ALA A 90 10.32 -2.29 -16.63
N VAL A 91 9.86 -3.25 -17.46
CA VAL A 91 8.78 -3.02 -18.43
C VAL A 91 7.44 -2.95 -17.71
N GLU A 92 7.18 -3.88 -16.79
CA GLU A 92 5.95 -3.89 -15.98
C GLU A 92 5.83 -2.62 -15.15
N ARG A 93 6.90 -2.18 -14.48
CA ARG A 93 6.89 -0.93 -13.69
C ARG A 93 6.47 0.32 -14.47
N ARG A 94 6.66 0.36 -15.79
CA ARG A 94 6.22 1.51 -16.60
C ARG A 94 4.70 1.68 -16.59
N LYS A 95 3.93 0.60 -16.40
CA LYS A 95 2.47 0.66 -16.28
C LYS A 95 2.02 1.42 -15.03
N MET A 96 2.85 1.51 -14.00
CA MET A 96 2.55 2.23 -12.76
C MET A 96 2.66 3.75 -12.89
N ALA A 97 3.32 4.27 -13.93
CA ALA A 97 3.59 5.70 -14.07
C ALA A 97 2.34 6.62 -13.90
N PRO A 98 1.14 6.24 -14.37
CA PRO A 98 -0.08 7.03 -14.13
C PRO A 98 -0.48 7.12 -12.66
N VAL A 99 -0.26 6.06 -11.87
CA VAL A 99 -0.69 5.92 -10.46
C VAL A 99 0.38 6.37 -9.47
N VAL A 100 1.65 6.48 -9.87
CA VAL A 100 2.74 6.92 -8.96
C VAL A 100 2.56 8.38 -8.49
N ASN A 101 1.80 9.20 -9.22
CA ASN A 101 1.41 10.55 -8.77
C ASN A 101 0.44 10.53 -7.57
N GLU A 102 -0.18 9.38 -7.27
CA GLU A 102 -1.20 9.22 -6.25
C GLU A 102 -0.65 9.10 -4.82
N THR A 103 0.68 8.97 -4.67
CA THR A 103 1.38 9.03 -3.36
C THR A 103 1.03 10.27 -2.53
N THR A 104 0.42 11.29 -3.12
CA THR A 104 -0.12 12.47 -2.45
C THR A 104 -1.11 12.12 -1.34
N VAL A 105 -2.06 11.21 -1.58
CA VAL A 105 -3.06 10.81 -0.56
C VAL A 105 -2.38 10.09 0.58
N LEU A 106 -1.45 9.21 0.28
CA LEU A 106 -0.65 8.54 1.30
C LEU A 106 0.10 9.54 2.19
N TYR A 107 0.78 10.54 1.61
CA TYR A 107 1.44 11.59 2.40
C TYR A 107 0.45 12.49 3.15
N GLN A 108 -0.75 12.70 2.60
CA GLN A 108 -1.81 13.44 3.29
C GLN A 108 -2.30 12.68 4.52
N ALA A 109 -2.54 11.37 4.40
CA ALA A 109 -2.97 10.51 5.49
C ALA A 109 -1.93 10.45 6.61
N MET A 110 -0.65 10.22 6.26
CA MET A 110 0.45 10.26 7.24
C MET A 110 0.56 11.61 7.94
N HIS A 111 0.42 12.72 7.20
CA HIS A 111 0.47 14.05 7.81
C HIS A 111 -0.73 14.30 8.72
N ALA A 112 -1.94 13.94 8.29
CA ALA A 112 -3.15 14.07 9.10
C ALA A 112 -3.02 13.26 10.41
N GLY A 113 -2.53 12.03 10.35
CA GLY A 113 -2.29 11.22 11.54
C GLY A 113 -1.16 11.74 12.44
N LYS A 114 -0.23 12.54 11.90
CA LYS A 114 0.79 13.26 12.68
C LYS A 114 0.23 14.50 13.38
N THR A 115 -0.58 15.30 12.68
CA THR A 115 -1.00 16.62 13.16
C THR A 115 -2.35 16.62 13.86
N ASN A 116 -3.23 15.67 13.52
CA ASN A 116 -4.56 15.50 14.10
C ASN A 116 -4.86 13.99 14.29
N PRO A 117 -4.15 13.33 15.22
CA PRO A 117 -4.24 11.90 15.40
C PRO A 117 -5.63 11.48 15.88
N VAL A 118 -6.19 10.47 15.23
CA VAL A 118 -7.37 9.74 15.72
C VAL A 118 -6.89 8.59 16.60
N SER A 119 -7.27 8.62 17.87
CA SER A 119 -6.95 7.54 18.81
C SER A 119 -7.85 6.34 18.55
N ARG A 120 -7.24 5.16 18.38
CA ARG A 120 -7.92 3.88 18.20
C ARG A 120 -7.27 2.81 19.09
N GLY A 121 -8.04 1.80 19.47
CA GLY A 121 -7.46 0.57 20.00
C GLY A 121 -6.83 -0.28 18.88
N PRO A 122 -6.04 -1.31 19.23
CA PRO A 122 -5.64 -2.33 18.26
C PRO A 122 -6.88 -3.08 17.73
N SER A 123 -6.78 -3.63 16.52
CA SER A 123 -7.81 -4.56 16.04
C SER A 123 -7.93 -5.74 17.01
N THR A 124 -9.13 -6.30 17.08
CA THR A 124 -9.46 -7.45 17.93
C THR A 124 -9.86 -8.64 17.08
N ASP A 125 -9.84 -9.83 17.66
CA ASP A 125 -10.31 -11.05 16.98
C ASP A 125 -11.76 -10.92 16.48
N LEU A 126 -12.61 -10.16 17.21
CA LEU A 126 -13.99 -9.88 16.80
C LEU A 126 -14.06 -9.00 15.55
N ASP A 127 -13.15 -8.03 15.43
CA ASP A 127 -13.06 -7.18 14.23
C ASP A 127 -12.70 -8.04 13.02
N TRP A 128 -11.68 -8.89 13.18
CA TRP A 128 -11.24 -9.81 12.12
C TRP A 128 -12.30 -10.84 11.74
N GLU A 129 -13.01 -11.40 12.71
CA GLU A 129 -14.14 -12.31 12.43
C GLU A 129 -15.21 -11.59 11.61
N ALA A 130 -15.62 -10.38 11.99
CA ALA A 130 -16.60 -9.60 11.23
C ALA A 130 -16.11 -9.32 9.80
N PHE A 131 -14.85 -8.95 9.63
CA PHE A 131 -14.24 -8.76 8.31
C PHE A 131 -14.27 -10.04 7.45
N PHE A 132 -13.91 -11.19 8.03
CA PHE A 132 -13.94 -12.46 7.29
C PHE A 132 -15.36 -12.91 6.96
N GLN A 133 -16.36 -12.55 7.78
CA GLN A 133 -17.76 -12.76 7.43
C GLN A 133 -18.16 -11.90 6.21
N ASP A 134 -17.74 -10.64 6.14
CA ASP A 134 -17.98 -9.79 4.96
C ASP A 134 -17.30 -10.34 3.69
N MET A 135 -16.08 -10.86 3.81
CA MET A 135 -15.39 -11.57 2.71
C MET A 135 -16.19 -12.80 2.23
N ARG A 136 -16.69 -13.63 3.15
CA ARG A 136 -17.52 -14.79 2.81
C ARG A 136 -18.82 -14.37 2.14
N ALA A 137 -19.47 -13.31 2.64
CA ALA A 137 -20.67 -12.75 2.04
C ALA A 137 -20.42 -12.20 0.63
N ALA A 138 -19.21 -11.71 0.36
CA ALA A 138 -18.75 -11.31 -0.98
C ALA A 138 -18.37 -12.49 -1.89
N GLY A 139 -18.46 -13.74 -1.41
CA GLY A 139 -18.25 -14.96 -2.20
C GLY A 139 -16.85 -15.56 -2.09
N PHE A 140 -15.99 -15.06 -1.19
CA PHE A 140 -14.67 -15.65 -0.93
C PHE A 140 -14.78 -16.92 -0.08
N SER A 141 -14.06 -17.95 -0.49
CA SER A 141 -13.98 -19.24 0.20
C SER A 141 -12.92 -19.22 1.32
N ASP A 142 -12.95 -20.21 2.22
CA ASP A 142 -11.90 -20.42 3.21
C ASP A 142 -10.50 -20.48 2.59
N ALA A 143 -10.38 -21.17 1.45
CA ALA A 143 -9.12 -21.25 0.71
C ALA A 143 -8.65 -19.88 0.17
N ASP A 144 -9.56 -18.95 -0.14
CA ASP A 144 -9.17 -17.59 -0.51
C ASP A 144 -8.68 -16.81 0.72
N ILE A 145 -9.36 -16.98 1.87
CA ILE A 145 -8.95 -16.33 3.12
C ILE A 145 -7.58 -16.85 3.58
N GLU A 146 -7.32 -18.15 3.45
CA GLU A 146 -6.02 -18.76 3.74
C GLU A 146 -4.89 -18.17 2.88
N LEU A 147 -5.17 -17.82 1.62
CA LEU A 147 -4.20 -17.15 0.74
C LEU A 147 -3.81 -15.74 1.21
N MET A 148 -4.61 -15.11 2.08
CA MET A 148 -4.23 -13.85 2.71
C MET A 148 -3.27 -14.05 3.89
N ILE A 149 -3.35 -15.20 4.56
CA ILE A 149 -2.51 -15.57 5.71
C ILE A 149 -1.17 -16.13 5.22
N ALA A 150 -1.21 -16.94 4.16
CA ALA A 150 -0.04 -17.51 3.50
C ALA A 150 -0.01 -17.10 2.02
N PRO A 151 0.45 -15.88 1.70
CA PRO A 151 0.55 -15.38 0.34
C PRO A 151 1.36 -16.30 -0.58
N ASP A 152 0.82 -16.60 -1.75
CA ASP A 152 1.52 -17.27 -2.84
C ASP A 152 1.28 -16.51 -4.15
N PRO A 153 2.28 -15.73 -4.63
CA PRO A 153 2.12 -14.94 -5.85
C PRO A 153 2.01 -15.79 -7.12
N ALA A 154 2.37 -17.08 -7.06
CA ALA A 154 2.19 -18.02 -8.15
C ALA A 154 0.80 -18.67 -8.15
N ASN A 155 0.03 -18.55 -7.06
CA ASN A 155 -1.31 -19.09 -7.00
C ASN A 155 -2.25 -18.29 -7.92
N PRO A 156 -2.97 -18.94 -8.85
CA PRO A 156 -3.80 -18.24 -9.84
C PRO A 156 -5.00 -17.52 -9.24
N ARG A 157 -5.32 -17.74 -7.97
CA ARG A 157 -6.39 -17.04 -7.23
C ARG A 157 -5.90 -15.84 -6.43
N TYR A 158 -4.61 -15.78 -6.10
CA TYR A 158 -4.09 -14.80 -5.14
C TYR A 158 -4.36 -13.35 -5.54
N CYS A 159 -4.17 -12.99 -6.82
CA CYS A 159 -4.48 -11.64 -7.31
C CYS A 159 -5.97 -11.27 -7.13
N ASP A 160 -6.88 -12.17 -7.48
CA ASP A 160 -8.32 -11.93 -7.35
C ASP A 160 -8.71 -11.81 -5.86
N THR A 161 -8.09 -12.63 -5.00
CA THR A 161 -8.26 -12.59 -3.54
C THR A 161 -7.78 -11.27 -2.94
N ILE A 162 -6.57 -10.79 -3.25
CA ILE A 162 -6.05 -9.55 -2.65
C ILE A 162 -6.82 -8.31 -3.12
N LEU A 163 -7.29 -8.30 -4.38
CA LEU A 163 -8.18 -7.26 -4.90
C LEU A 163 -9.51 -7.27 -4.15
N GLY A 164 -10.08 -8.46 -3.95
CA GLY A 164 -11.28 -8.65 -3.13
C GLY A 164 -11.12 -8.14 -1.71
N PHE A 165 -10.05 -8.56 -1.05
CA PHE A 165 -9.68 -8.17 0.30
C PHE A 165 -9.60 -6.64 0.45
N LEU A 166 -8.85 -5.98 -0.44
CA LEU A 166 -8.73 -4.52 -0.43
C LEU A 166 -10.07 -3.83 -0.66
N LYS A 167 -10.89 -4.34 -1.58
CA LYS A 167 -12.22 -3.80 -1.84
C LYS A 167 -13.15 -3.97 -0.65
N THR A 168 -13.11 -5.11 0.05
CA THR A 168 -13.90 -5.34 1.26
C THR A 168 -13.48 -4.36 2.36
N LEU A 169 -12.17 -4.14 2.55
CA LEU A 169 -11.68 -3.16 3.50
C LEU A 169 -12.23 -1.76 3.25
N THR A 170 -12.40 -1.34 1.99
CA THR A 170 -12.86 0.03 1.68
C THR A 170 -14.36 0.22 1.88
N VAL A 171 -15.16 -0.85 1.89
CA VAL A 171 -16.63 -0.77 1.95
C VAL A 171 -17.26 -1.35 3.22
N MET A 172 -16.49 -2.04 4.07
CA MET A 172 -17.02 -2.64 5.30
C MET A 172 -17.58 -1.61 6.29
N GLU A 173 -18.68 -1.94 6.95
CA GLU A 173 -19.38 -1.05 7.89
C GLU A 173 -19.76 -1.83 9.15
N PHE A 174 -18.81 -1.97 10.08
CA PHE A 174 -19.03 -2.54 11.41
C PHE A 174 -18.17 -1.84 12.46
N ASP A 175 -18.55 -1.99 13.74
CA ASP A 175 -17.78 -1.45 14.86
C ASP A 175 -16.37 -2.06 14.89
N GLY A 176 -15.33 -1.26 14.63
CA GLY A 176 -13.95 -1.72 14.57
C GLY A 176 -13.35 -1.88 13.18
N ALA A 177 -14.14 -1.66 12.12
CA ALA A 177 -13.65 -1.62 10.74
C ALA A 177 -12.48 -0.64 10.58
N ASP A 178 -12.54 0.52 11.24
CA ASP A 178 -11.50 1.55 11.19
C ASP A 178 -10.16 1.06 11.79
N ARG A 179 -10.20 0.18 12.79
CA ARG A 179 -9.00 -0.43 13.39
C ARG A 179 -8.29 -1.35 12.40
N ILE A 180 -9.04 -2.18 11.67
CA ILE A 180 -8.49 -3.06 10.64
C ILE A 180 -7.92 -2.24 9.48
N ARG A 181 -8.64 -1.19 9.01
CA ARG A 181 -8.10 -0.29 7.97
C ARG A 181 -6.79 0.34 8.40
N ALA A 182 -6.71 0.83 9.64
CA ALA A 182 -5.50 1.43 10.18
C ALA A 182 -4.34 0.44 10.21
N GLU A 183 -4.57 -0.78 10.70
CA GLU A 183 -3.58 -1.85 10.72
C GLU A 183 -3.10 -2.22 9.31
N MET A 184 -4.03 -2.46 8.39
CA MET A 184 -3.72 -2.87 7.02
C MET A 184 -3.02 -1.79 6.21
N ALA A 185 -3.43 -0.54 6.37
CA ALA A 185 -2.77 0.59 5.70
C ALA A 185 -1.30 0.73 6.12
N VAL A 186 -0.98 0.43 7.40
CA VAL A 186 0.41 0.40 7.89
C VAL A 186 1.16 -0.82 7.36
N ALA A 187 0.56 -2.01 7.42
CA ALA A 187 1.19 -3.24 6.97
C ALA A 187 1.62 -3.17 5.49
N MET A 188 0.80 -2.56 4.64
CA MET A 188 1.07 -2.38 3.20
C MET A 188 2.22 -1.41 2.88
N LEU A 189 2.67 -0.61 3.85
CA LEU A 189 3.87 0.24 3.68
C LEU A 189 5.17 -0.43 4.11
N GLY A 190 5.07 -1.52 4.87
CA GLY A 190 6.20 -2.25 5.43
C GLY A 190 6.80 -3.30 4.48
N SER A 191 6.12 -3.62 3.36
CA SER A 191 6.55 -4.58 2.35
C SER A 191 7.36 -3.97 1.20
#